data_AF-A0AAJ1ZL07-F1
#
_entry.id   AF-A0AAJ1ZL07-F1
#
_cell.length_a   1.000
_cell.length_b   1.000
_cell.length_c   1.000
_cell.angle_alpha   90.00
_cell.angle_beta   90.00
_cell.angle_gamma   90.00
#
_symmetry.space_group_name_H-M   'P 1'
#
loop_
_entity.id
_entity.type
_entity.pdbx_description
1 polymer ?
#
loop_
_entity_poly.entity_id
_entity_poly.type
_entity_poly.pdbx_seq_one_letter_code
_entity_poly.pdbx_strand_id
1 'polypeptide(L)'
;MSMPAVGSPLWIEGEVRRYLTRGDYDCFFAGWPGRTVIGIATDATQRLRSALVEATLRRARGFERSAPLAEPIDPWLRYKLSPMVQGLFTVHERNCVLDALARGIVFLTPHNIVDVLTMEPWLSTAWRLANLYLDSLGAQRLGSQAGELVGLSQGATCYMSIAYFDQTDPFADYVVHEAAHVLHNCRRAAIGLPERRHCPTPLDIAFHHRETFAYACEAYSRILATTHDGESRQAALERHKTSELPPDERVDHGEYLAILTEAVRARNGWRCITNGVRRNDGDSISGTTRWSREARPPAARDRRQRLELR
;
A
#
# COMPACT_ATOMS: atom_id res chain seq x y z
N MET A 1 24.98 -30.47 -12.02
CA MET A 1 25.44 -30.06 -10.67
C MET A 1 24.47 -30.67 -9.65
N SER A 2 24.97 -31.36 -8.63
CA SER A 2 24.12 -31.91 -7.56
C SER A 2 23.49 -30.77 -6.77
N MET A 3 22.22 -30.89 -6.39
CA MET A 3 21.61 -29.91 -5.49
C MET A 3 22.31 -29.95 -4.13
N PRO A 4 22.57 -28.79 -3.50
CA PRO A 4 23.14 -28.75 -2.15
C PRO A 4 22.17 -29.43 -1.17
N ALA A 5 22.73 -30.12 -0.17
CA ALA A 5 21.93 -30.75 0.88
C ALA A 5 21.11 -29.69 1.64
N VAL A 6 19.83 -29.97 1.89
CA VAL A 6 18.94 -29.07 2.64
C VAL A 6 19.54 -28.77 4.02
N GLY A 7 19.51 -27.49 4.41
CA GLY A 7 20.09 -27.02 5.68
C GLY A 7 21.61 -26.85 5.67
N SER A 8 22.31 -27.22 4.59
CA SER A 8 23.74 -26.91 4.43
C SER A 8 23.97 -25.40 4.20
N PRO A 9 25.18 -24.87 4.49
CA PRO A 9 25.49 -23.46 4.25
C PRO A 9 25.22 -23.01 2.81
N LEU A 10 25.57 -23.84 1.82
CA LEU A 10 25.33 -23.56 0.40
C LEU A 10 23.83 -23.51 0.05
N TRP A 11 23.01 -24.34 0.70
CA TRP A 11 21.56 -24.31 0.53
C TRP A 11 20.96 -23.04 1.14
N ILE A 12 21.40 -22.64 2.33
CA ILE A 12 20.97 -21.41 3.01
C ILE A 12 21.31 -20.18 2.17
N GLU A 13 22.52 -20.12 1.60
CA GLU A 13 22.90 -19.04 0.67
C GLU A 13 22.03 -19.01 -0.59
N GLY A 14 21.60 -20.17 -1.07
CA GLY A 14 20.61 -20.31 -2.14
C GLY A 14 19.27 -19.69 -1.77
N GLU A 15 18.75 -19.97 -0.58
CA GLU A 15 17.49 -19.38 -0.09
C GLU A 15 17.60 -17.87 0.14
N VAL A 16 18.73 -17.39 0.67
CA VAL A 16 19.00 -15.94 0.77
C VAL A 16 18.99 -15.30 -0.61
N ARG A 17 19.68 -15.89 -1.60
CA ARG A 17 19.71 -15.36 -2.97
C ARG A 17 18.33 -15.37 -3.61
N ARG A 18 17.56 -16.43 -3.42
CA ARG A 18 16.18 -16.55 -3.89
C ARG A 18 15.32 -15.43 -3.31
N TYR A 19 15.37 -15.23 -2.00
CA TYR A 19 14.66 -14.14 -1.34
C TYR A 19 15.08 -12.76 -1.85
N LEU A 20 16.38 -12.47 -1.97
CA LEU A 20 16.85 -11.19 -2.49
C LEU A 20 16.40 -10.94 -3.94
N THR A 21 16.35 -11.99 -4.77
CA THR A 21 16.03 -11.85 -6.20
C THR A 21 14.53 -11.78 -6.47
N ARG A 22 13.71 -12.49 -5.68
CA ARG A 22 12.27 -12.67 -5.97
C ARG A 22 11.35 -12.14 -4.87
N GLY A 23 11.86 -11.91 -3.67
CA GLY A 23 11.06 -11.68 -2.47
C GLY A 23 10.46 -12.96 -1.88
N ASP A 24 10.65 -14.10 -2.54
CA ASP A 24 10.11 -15.40 -2.12
C ASP A 24 10.88 -15.98 -0.94
N TYR A 25 10.15 -16.49 0.04
CA TYR A 25 10.68 -17.30 1.14
C TYR A 25 9.66 -18.35 1.56
N ASP A 26 10.12 -19.45 2.16
CA ASP A 26 9.23 -20.42 2.79
C ASP A 26 8.74 -19.88 4.13
N CYS A 27 7.41 -19.69 4.28
CA CYS A 27 6.81 -19.19 5.52
C CYS A 27 6.93 -20.15 6.70
N PHE A 28 7.21 -21.43 6.45
CA PHE A 28 7.47 -22.43 7.49
C PHE A 28 8.97 -22.60 7.77
N PHE A 29 9.84 -21.98 6.97
CA PHE A 29 11.30 -22.12 7.05
C PHE A 29 11.75 -23.59 7.10
N ALA A 30 11.10 -24.47 6.33
CA ALA A 30 11.43 -25.88 6.29
C ALA A 30 12.87 -26.08 5.82
N GLY A 31 13.62 -26.94 6.52
CA GLY A 31 15.01 -27.23 6.20
C GLY A 31 16.03 -26.23 6.76
N TRP A 32 15.60 -25.12 7.35
CA TRP A 32 16.50 -24.23 8.07
C TRP A 32 16.98 -24.88 9.37
N PRO A 33 18.26 -24.67 9.76
CA PRO A 33 18.82 -25.29 10.96
C PRO A 33 18.22 -24.67 12.23
N GLY A 34 17.98 -25.50 13.24
CA GLY A 34 17.58 -25.05 14.57
C GLY A 34 16.95 -26.16 15.40
N ARG A 35 16.75 -25.89 16.69
CA ARG A 35 16.23 -26.88 17.66
C ARG A 35 14.72 -26.79 17.89
N THR A 36 14.14 -25.61 17.68
CA THR A 36 12.71 -25.35 17.88
C THR A 36 12.16 -24.60 16.68
N VAL A 37 10.88 -24.79 16.38
CA VAL A 37 10.21 -24.11 15.26
C VAL A 37 10.30 -22.58 15.38
N ILE A 38 10.14 -22.05 16.61
CA ILE A 38 10.26 -20.61 16.87
C ILE A 38 11.70 -20.13 16.63
N GLY A 39 12.70 -20.84 17.15
CA GLY A 39 14.11 -20.47 16.95
C GLY A 39 14.50 -20.49 15.47
N ILE A 40 14.06 -21.53 14.74
CA ILE A 40 14.26 -21.63 13.29
C ILE A 40 13.69 -20.40 12.57
N ALA A 41 12.43 -20.06 12.85
CA ALA A 41 11.77 -18.93 12.21
C ALA A 41 12.43 -17.59 12.55
N THR A 42 12.82 -17.38 13.82
CA THR A 42 13.52 -16.17 14.26
C THR A 42 14.87 -16.02 13.57
N ASP A 43 15.70 -17.06 13.59
CA ASP A 43 17.05 -17.02 13.03
C ASP A 43 17.02 -16.88 11.51
N ALA A 44 16.12 -17.60 10.83
CA ALA A 44 15.92 -17.49 9.39
C ALA A 44 15.44 -16.09 8.99
N THR A 45 14.44 -15.55 9.70
CA THR A 45 13.93 -14.18 9.46
C THR A 45 15.03 -13.15 9.65
N GLN A 46 15.81 -13.25 10.73
CA GLN A 46 16.92 -12.35 10.99
C GLN A 46 17.98 -12.44 9.89
N ARG A 47 18.34 -13.66 9.46
CA ARG A 47 19.33 -13.89 8.39
C ARG A 47 18.90 -13.25 7.07
N LEU A 48 17.65 -13.47 6.66
CA LEU A 48 17.09 -12.91 5.42
C LEU A 48 17.01 -11.38 5.49
N ARG A 49 16.57 -10.83 6.63
CA ARG A 49 16.47 -9.38 6.86
C ARG A 49 17.84 -8.69 6.86
N SER A 50 18.84 -9.25 7.53
CA SER A 50 20.20 -8.70 7.50
C SER A 50 20.77 -8.71 6.09
N ALA A 51 20.57 -9.80 5.33
CA ALA A 51 20.98 -9.87 3.94
C ALA A 51 20.27 -8.83 3.06
N LEU A 52 18.97 -8.58 3.30
CA LEU A 52 18.20 -7.55 2.60
C LEU A 52 18.76 -6.16 2.84
N VAL A 53 18.98 -5.80 4.11
CA VAL A 53 19.54 -4.49 4.49
C VAL A 53 20.91 -4.31 3.83
N GLU A 54 21.80 -5.29 3.95
CA GLU A 54 23.14 -5.22 3.36
C GLU A 54 23.09 -5.05 1.83
N ALA A 55 22.26 -5.85 1.15
CA ALA A 55 22.10 -5.77 -0.29
C ALA A 55 21.50 -4.44 -0.74
N THR A 56 20.55 -3.89 0.02
CA THR A 56 19.91 -2.59 -0.24
C THR A 56 20.92 -1.46 -0.10
N LEU A 57 21.62 -1.38 1.04
CA LEU A 57 22.65 -0.37 1.25
C LEU A 57 23.78 -0.48 0.22
N ARG A 58 24.15 -1.71 -0.17
CA ARG A 58 25.15 -1.92 -1.21
C ARG A 58 24.73 -1.33 -2.56
N ARG A 59 23.47 -1.48 -2.95
CA ARG A 59 22.96 -0.94 -4.22
C ARG A 59 22.68 0.56 -4.16
N ALA A 60 22.32 1.08 -2.98
CA ALA A 60 22.11 2.51 -2.76
C ALA A 60 23.42 3.31 -2.68
N ARG A 61 24.58 2.66 -2.48
CA ARG A 61 25.87 3.34 -2.40
C ARG A 61 26.15 4.18 -3.66
N GLY A 62 26.52 5.43 -3.46
CA GLY A 62 26.83 6.38 -4.53
C GLY A 62 25.61 7.09 -5.12
N PHE A 63 24.39 6.74 -4.68
CA PHE A 63 23.19 7.50 -5.01
C PHE A 63 22.90 8.49 -3.88
N GLU A 64 23.03 9.77 -4.17
CA GLU A 64 22.62 10.85 -3.31
C GLU A 64 21.43 11.55 -3.97
N ARG A 65 20.24 11.49 -3.33
CA ARG A 65 19.11 12.33 -3.75
C ARG A 65 19.11 13.56 -2.86
N SER A 66 19.36 14.70 -3.47
CA SER A 66 19.51 15.99 -2.77
C SER A 66 18.17 16.67 -2.46
N ALA A 67 17.03 16.07 -2.81
CA ALA A 67 15.72 16.67 -2.60
C ALA A 67 15.45 16.81 -1.09
N PRO A 68 15.44 18.04 -0.54
CA PRO A 68 15.14 18.22 0.86
C PRO A 68 13.65 17.96 1.05
N LEU A 69 13.33 16.87 1.76
CA LEU A 69 12.04 16.76 2.43
C LEU A 69 11.86 18.04 3.24
N ALA A 70 10.76 18.77 3.01
CA ALA A 70 10.47 19.95 3.79
C ALA A 70 10.27 19.53 5.25
N GLU A 71 11.21 19.87 6.13
CA GLU A 71 11.08 19.63 7.57
C GLU A 71 10.56 20.89 8.27
N PRO A 72 9.53 20.81 9.12
CA PRO A 72 8.72 19.62 9.42
C PRO A 72 7.71 19.29 8.30
N ILE A 73 7.56 18.00 7.97
CA ILE A 73 6.67 17.55 6.89
C ILE A 73 5.20 17.47 7.32
N ASP A 74 4.94 17.34 8.62
CA ASP A 74 3.61 17.16 9.20
C ASP A 74 2.61 18.27 8.83
N PRO A 75 2.93 19.58 8.90
CA PRO A 75 2.00 20.63 8.47
C PRO A 75 1.63 20.51 6.99
N TRP A 76 2.59 20.15 6.13
CA TRP A 76 2.36 19.95 4.71
C TRP A 76 1.46 18.73 4.45
N LEU A 77 1.68 17.61 5.15
CA LEU A 77 0.82 16.43 5.07
C LEU A 77 -0.61 16.73 5.51
N ARG A 78 -0.76 17.42 6.65
CA ARG A 78 -2.07 17.85 7.15
C ARG A 78 -2.79 18.73 6.16
N TYR A 79 -2.09 19.70 5.56
CA TYR A 79 -2.65 20.57 4.52
C TYR A 79 -3.11 19.76 3.29
N LYS A 80 -2.24 18.89 2.78
CA LYS A 80 -2.50 18.06 1.59
C LYS A 80 -3.70 17.13 1.79
N LEU A 81 -3.78 16.44 2.93
CA LEU A 81 -4.82 15.44 3.19
C LEU A 81 -6.14 16.06 3.66
N SER A 82 -6.13 17.32 4.11
CA SER A 82 -7.30 17.99 4.69
C SER A 82 -8.53 17.96 3.79
N PRO A 83 -8.46 18.30 2.49
CA PRO A 83 -9.64 18.31 1.62
C PRO A 83 -10.35 16.96 1.58
N MET A 84 -9.58 15.87 1.41
CA MET A 84 -10.11 14.51 1.39
C MET A 84 -10.78 14.15 2.73
N VAL A 85 -10.10 14.37 3.84
CA VAL A 85 -10.63 14.04 5.17
C VAL A 85 -11.88 14.86 5.49
N GLN A 86 -11.89 16.16 5.16
CA GLN A 86 -13.05 17.03 5.38
C GLN A 86 -14.25 16.61 4.53
N GLY A 87 -14.02 16.18 3.29
CA GLY A 87 -15.08 15.74 2.39
C GLY A 87 -15.73 14.41 2.78
N LEU A 88 -14.96 13.50 3.40
CA LEU A 88 -15.35 12.13 3.71
C LEU A 88 -15.88 11.93 5.13
N PHE A 89 -15.34 12.66 6.11
CA PHE A 89 -15.60 12.41 7.53
C PHE A 89 -16.40 13.52 8.21
N THR A 90 -17.11 13.13 9.28
CA THR A 90 -17.85 14.06 10.13
C THR A 90 -16.90 15.00 10.88
N VAL A 91 -17.39 16.16 11.32
CA VAL A 91 -16.60 17.14 12.10
C VAL A 91 -15.96 16.53 13.36
N HIS A 92 -16.56 15.50 13.95
CA HIS A 92 -16.02 14.80 15.12
C HIS A 92 -14.91 13.80 14.78
N GLU A 93 -14.89 13.27 13.56
CA GLU A 93 -13.91 12.25 13.13
C GLU A 93 -12.68 12.90 12.46
N ARG A 94 -12.84 14.06 11.80
CA ARG A 94 -11.82 14.69 10.93
C ARG A 94 -10.44 14.82 11.57
N ASN A 95 -10.34 15.40 12.78
CA ASN A 95 -9.04 15.62 13.41
C ASN A 95 -8.34 14.30 13.73
N CYS A 96 -9.09 13.32 14.23
CA CYS A 96 -8.55 12.00 14.57
C CYS A 96 -8.02 11.27 13.33
N VAL A 97 -8.79 11.26 12.24
CA VAL A 97 -8.38 10.65 10.97
C VAL A 97 -7.18 11.38 10.37
N LEU A 98 -7.22 12.71 10.31
CA LEU A 98 -6.13 13.52 9.74
C LEU A 98 -4.82 13.31 10.50
N ASP A 99 -4.89 13.29 11.83
CA ASP A 99 -3.76 13.01 12.72
C ASP A 99 -3.18 11.61 12.48
N ALA A 100 -4.05 10.60 12.33
CA ALA A 100 -3.62 9.23 12.08
C ALA A 100 -2.95 9.09 10.69
N LEU A 101 -3.54 9.65 9.64
CA LEU A 101 -2.98 9.61 8.29
C LEU A 101 -1.65 10.36 8.20
N ALA A 102 -1.56 11.57 8.76
CA ALA A 102 -0.32 12.36 8.72
C ALA A 102 0.84 11.63 9.43
N ARG A 103 0.58 11.03 10.61
CA ARG A 103 1.59 10.22 11.31
C ARG A 103 1.92 8.90 10.61
N GLY A 104 0.98 8.38 9.81
CA GLY A 104 1.14 7.11 9.11
C GLY A 104 2.03 7.19 7.87
N ILE A 105 2.30 8.40 7.35
CA ILE A 105 3.08 8.56 6.13
C ILE A 105 4.57 8.56 6.45
N VAL A 106 5.31 7.67 5.77
CA VAL A 106 6.75 7.48 5.94
C VAL A 106 7.43 7.54 4.57
N PHE A 107 8.16 8.61 4.29
CA PHE A 107 9.04 8.66 3.13
C PHE A 107 10.29 7.81 3.38
N LEU A 108 10.63 6.93 2.44
CA LEU A 108 11.80 6.06 2.54
C LEU A 108 13.06 6.84 2.20
N THR A 109 13.90 7.08 3.20
CA THR A 109 15.11 7.90 3.08
C THR A 109 16.34 7.10 3.49
N PRO A 110 17.56 7.55 3.12
CA PRO A 110 18.78 6.97 3.64
C PRO A 110 18.84 6.95 5.19
N HIS A 111 18.17 7.89 5.86
CA HIS A 111 18.18 8.02 7.31
C HIS A 111 17.32 6.97 8.03
N ASN A 112 16.24 6.48 7.41
CA ASN A 112 15.28 5.58 8.07
C ASN A 112 15.18 4.19 7.43
N ILE A 113 15.74 3.96 6.24
CA ILE A 113 15.52 2.71 5.50
C ILE A 113 16.00 1.48 6.28
N VAL A 114 17.12 1.57 7.01
CA VAL A 114 17.63 0.46 7.82
C VAL A 114 16.63 0.08 8.91
N ASP A 115 16.09 1.06 9.62
CA ASP A 115 15.12 0.85 10.69
C ASP A 115 13.80 0.31 10.14
N VAL A 116 13.30 0.87 9.03
CA VAL A 116 12.09 0.41 8.34
C VAL A 116 12.21 -1.07 7.95
N LEU A 117 13.28 -1.45 7.25
CA LEU A 117 13.49 -2.83 6.82
C LEU A 117 13.71 -3.79 8.00
N THR A 118 14.30 -3.28 9.09
CA THR A 118 14.59 -4.09 10.27
C THR A 118 13.33 -4.38 11.09
N MET A 119 12.44 -3.40 11.20
CA MET A 119 11.21 -3.49 11.99
C MET A 119 10.03 -4.08 11.23
N GLU A 120 10.05 -4.07 9.88
CA GLU A 120 8.94 -4.55 9.06
C GLU A 120 8.61 -6.04 9.36
N PRO A 121 7.39 -6.34 9.84
CA PRO A 121 7.02 -7.69 10.26
C PRO A 121 7.06 -8.73 9.13
N TRP A 122 6.74 -8.33 7.90
CA TRP A 122 6.62 -9.24 6.77
C TRP A 122 7.84 -9.15 5.86
N LEU A 123 8.58 -10.25 5.68
CA LEU A 123 9.74 -10.29 4.79
C LEU A 123 9.37 -9.91 3.35
N SER A 124 8.18 -10.30 2.87
CA SER A 124 7.68 -9.89 1.56
C SER A 124 7.49 -8.38 1.45
N THR A 125 6.90 -7.74 2.47
CA THR A 125 6.78 -6.28 2.52
C THR A 125 8.15 -5.62 2.61
N ALA A 126 9.04 -6.09 3.49
CA ALA A 126 10.39 -5.55 3.61
C ALA A 126 11.13 -5.57 2.26
N TRP A 127 11.04 -6.69 1.52
CA TRP A 127 11.62 -6.79 0.18
C TRP A 127 11.01 -5.79 -0.81
N ARG A 128 9.68 -5.57 -0.78
CA ARG A 128 9.03 -4.54 -1.61
C ARG A 128 9.50 -3.13 -1.23
N LEU A 129 9.62 -2.81 0.05
CA LEU A 129 10.09 -1.52 0.54
C LEU A 129 11.55 -1.25 0.15
N ALA A 130 12.41 -2.27 0.18
CA ALA A 130 13.79 -2.15 -0.28
C ALA A 130 13.86 -1.80 -1.78
N ASN A 131 13.02 -2.43 -2.60
CA ASN A 131 12.96 -2.12 -4.03
C ASN A 131 12.34 -0.75 -4.30
N LEU A 132 11.28 -0.37 -3.58
CA LEU A 132 10.66 0.96 -3.63
C LEU A 132 11.71 2.05 -3.32
N TYR A 133 12.51 1.85 -2.27
CA TYR A 133 13.59 2.77 -1.91
C TYR A 133 14.68 2.85 -2.99
N LEU A 134 15.17 1.71 -3.51
CA LEU A 134 16.20 1.71 -4.55
C LEU A 134 15.73 2.39 -5.83
N ASP A 135 14.49 2.10 -6.25
CA ASP A 135 13.87 2.72 -7.41
C ASP A 135 13.73 4.24 -7.21
N SER A 136 13.37 4.66 -5.99
CA SER A 136 13.37 6.07 -5.58
C SER A 136 14.75 6.74 -5.57
N LEU A 137 15.84 6.02 -5.77
CA LEU A 137 17.17 6.62 -5.93
C LEU A 137 17.64 6.60 -7.39
N GLY A 138 16.90 5.96 -8.30
CA GLY A 138 17.40 5.58 -9.62
C GLY A 138 18.45 4.45 -9.55
N ALA A 139 18.54 3.76 -8.41
CA ALA A 139 19.43 2.63 -8.23
C ALA A 139 18.82 1.35 -8.81
N GLN A 140 19.67 0.37 -9.14
CA GLN A 140 19.19 -0.92 -9.62
C GLN A 140 18.37 -1.62 -8.52
N ARG A 141 17.16 -2.08 -8.84
CA ARG A 141 16.33 -2.91 -7.96
C ARG A 141 17.01 -4.23 -7.59
N LEU A 142 16.61 -4.83 -6.47
CA LEU A 142 17.08 -6.15 -6.03
C LEU A 142 16.61 -7.25 -6.99
N GLY A 143 15.37 -7.14 -7.47
CA GLY A 143 14.74 -8.07 -8.40
C GLY A 143 13.73 -7.38 -9.30
N SER A 144 13.55 -7.90 -10.51
CA SER A 144 12.65 -7.33 -11.52
C SER A 144 11.17 -7.56 -11.23
N GLN A 145 10.83 -8.49 -10.33
CA GLN A 145 9.45 -8.83 -9.97
C GLN A 145 8.78 -7.84 -9.01
N ALA A 146 9.49 -6.80 -8.55
CA ALA A 146 8.99 -5.88 -7.54
C ALA A 146 7.88 -4.94 -8.03
N GLY A 147 7.59 -4.91 -9.33
CA GLY A 147 6.68 -3.94 -9.94
C GLY A 147 7.24 -2.51 -9.88
N GLU A 148 6.62 -1.60 -10.62
CA GLU A 148 6.87 -0.16 -10.50
C GLU A 148 5.97 0.38 -9.40
N LEU A 149 6.43 0.28 -8.15
CA LEU A 149 5.71 0.80 -6.99
C LEU A 149 6.22 2.23 -6.72
N VAL A 150 5.30 3.18 -6.58
CA VAL A 150 5.60 4.55 -6.12
C VAL A 150 5.22 4.78 -4.65
N GLY A 151 4.37 3.90 -4.11
CA GLY A 151 3.94 3.87 -2.72
C GLY A 151 3.55 2.45 -2.28
N LEU A 152 3.37 2.27 -0.98
CA LEU A 152 2.82 1.05 -0.39
C LEU A 152 2.10 1.36 0.93
N SER A 153 0.83 1.02 1.02
CA SER A 153 0.06 1.06 2.26
C SER A 153 -0.01 -0.31 2.96
N GLN A 154 0.28 -0.33 4.27
CA GLN A 154 0.15 -1.49 5.14
C GLN A 154 -0.47 -1.08 6.47
N GLY A 155 -1.68 -1.55 6.73
CA GLY A 155 -2.43 -1.15 7.92
C GLY A 155 -2.71 0.36 7.90
N ALA A 156 -2.20 1.09 8.89
CA ALA A 156 -2.32 2.55 8.98
C ALA A 156 -1.08 3.30 8.49
N THR A 157 -0.09 2.59 7.94
CA THR A 157 1.18 3.17 7.48
C THR A 157 1.21 3.21 5.96
N CYS A 158 1.68 4.33 5.40
CA CYS A 158 1.89 4.53 3.97
C CYS A 158 3.37 4.83 3.73
N TYR A 159 4.08 3.88 3.16
CA TYR A 159 5.47 4.05 2.76
C TYR A 159 5.54 4.71 1.38
N MET A 160 6.36 5.75 1.26
CA MET A 160 6.43 6.61 0.08
C MET A 160 7.81 6.59 -0.53
N SER A 161 7.85 6.49 -1.86
CA SER A 161 9.04 6.84 -2.63
C SER A 161 9.37 8.32 -2.44
N ILE A 162 10.64 8.65 -2.21
CA ILE A 162 11.10 10.05 -2.26
C ILE A 162 11.11 10.63 -3.68
N ALA A 163 10.82 9.81 -4.70
CA ALA A 163 10.53 10.30 -6.05
C ALA A 163 9.29 11.17 -6.13
N TYR A 164 8.52 11.24 -5.05
CA TYR A 164 7.31 12.04 -4.98
C TYR A 164 7.57 13.50 -5.27
N PHE A 165 8.69 14.00 -4.76
CA PHE A 165 9.03 15.42 -4.89
C PHE A 165 9.51 15.80 -6.29
N ASP A 166 9.86 14.80 -7.12
CA ASP A 166 10.29 15.00 -8.51
C ASP A 166 9.21 14.56 -9.51
N GLN A 167 8.00 14.23 -9.05
CA GLN A 167 6.90 13.81 -9.92
C GLN A 167 6.45 14.97 -10.83
N THR A 168 6.42 14.70 -12.13
CA THR A 168 6.06 15.67 -13.17
C THR A 168 4.64 15.50 -13.70
N ASP A 169 4.02 14.34 -13.51
CA ASP A 169 2.61 14.14 -13.87
C ASP A 169 1.72 15.10 -13.04
N PRO A 170 0.98 16.01 -13.69
CA PRO A 170 0.13 16.97 -13.00
C PRO A 170 -1.00 16.33 -12.19
N PHE A 171 -1.39 15.09 -12.49
CA PHE A 171 -2.50 14.37 -11.85
C PHE A 171 -2.05 13.26 -10.89
N ALA A 172 -0.75 12.99 -10.79
CA ALA A 172 -0.20 12.07 -9.80
C ALA A 172 -0.12 12.71 -8.40
N ASP A 173 -0.65 12.02 -7.39
CA ASP A 173 -0.56 12.34 -5.96
C ASP A 173 -0.64 11.04 -5.13
N TYR A 174 0.39 10.22 -5.23
CA TYR A 174 0.38 8.93 -4.55
C TYR A 174 0.40 9.02 -3.01
N VAL A 175 0.69 10.18 -2.43
CA VAL A 175 0.44 10.43 -1.00
C VAL A 175 -1.06 10.35 -0.69
N VAL A 176 -1.90 10.98 -1.52
CA VAL A 176 -3.36 10.90 -1.36
C VAL A 176 -3.86 9.50 -1.71
N HIS A 177 -3.29 8.88 -2.75
CA HIS A 177 -3.62 7.51 -3.15
C HIS A 177 -3.46 6.51 -2.00
N GLU A 178 -2.27 6.41 -1.41
CA GLU A 178 -2.05 5.44 -0.33
C GLU A 178 -2.80 5.82 0.95
N ALA A 179 -2.97 7.12 1.22
CA ALA A 179 -3.81 7.56 2.32
C ALA A 179 -5.28 7.12 2.13
N ALA A 180 -5.79 7.12 0.89
CA ALA A 180 -7.11 6.59 0.57
C ALA A 180 -7.19 5.09 0.86
N HIS A 181 -6.12 4.33 0.60
CA HIS A 181 -6.05 2.92 0.96
C HIS A 181 -6.19 2.65 2.46
N VAL A 182 -5.58 3.47 3.32
CA VAL A 182 -5.76 3.35 4.78
C VAL A 182 -7.24 3.39 5.15
N LEU A 183 -8.04 4.23 4.47
CA LEU A 183 -9.46 4.43 4.77
C LEU A 183 -10.34 3.20 4.48
N HIS A 184 -9.88 2.22 3.70
CA HIS A 184 -10.63 0.99 3.41
C HIS A 184 -9.87 -0.32 3.70
N ASN A 185 -8.58 -0.24 4.08
CA ASN A 185 -7.77 -1.41 4.41
C ASN A 185 -7.59 -1.62 5.92
N CYS A 186 -7.54 -0.54 6.71
CA CYS A 186 -7.32 -0.65 8.15
C CYS A 186 -8.63 -0.73 8.95
N ARG A 187 -8.54 -1.23 10.19
CA ARG A 187 -9.67 -1.16 11.12
C ARG A 187 -9.89 0.27 11.60
N ARG A 188 -11.14 0.64 11.89
CA ARG A 188 -11.49 1.94 12.49
C ARG A 188 -10.67 2.26 13.72
N ALA A 189 -10.51 1.31 14.64
CA ALA A 189 -9.74 1.50 15.85
C ALA A 189 -8.25 1.80 15.59
N ALA A 190 -7.68 1.31 14.49
CA ALA A 190 -6.27 1.55 14.14
C ALA A 190 -5.98 3.02 13.83
N ILE A 191 -7.01 3.79 13.43
CA ILE A 191 -6.92 5.24 13.20
C ILE A 191 -7.69 6.05 14.24
N GLY A 192 -7.97 5.46 15.41
CA GLY A 192 -8.60 6.13 16.55
C GLY A 192 -10.11 6.34 16.44
N LEU A 193 -10.77 5.74 15.43
CA LEU A 193 -12.22 5.79 15.29
C LEU A 193 -12.90 4.68 16.10
N PRO A 194 -14.11 4.92 16.66
CA PRO A 194 -14.86 3.87 17.33
C PRO A 194 -15.26 2.78 16.34
N GLU A 195 -15.17 1.52 16.77
CA GLU A 195 -15.57 0.35 15.99
C GLU A 195 -17.06 0.40 15.62
N ARG A 196 -17.40 -0.14 14.45
CA ARG A 196 -18.80 -0.30 14.00
C ARG A 196 -19.03 -1.76 13.66
N ARG A 197 -20.11 -2.33 14.21
CA ARG A 197 -20.43 -3.77 14.08
C ARG A 197 -20.50 -4.28 12.64
N HIS A 198 -20.95 -3.42 11.71
CA HIS A 198 -21.20 -3.78 10.31
C HIS A 198 -20.20 -3.16 9.32
N CYS A 199 -19.22 -2.38 9.79
CA CYS A 199 -18.20 -1.78 8.93
C CYS A 199 -16.91 -1.63 9.75
N PRO A 200 -16.02 -2.62 9.71
CA PRO A 200 -14.79 -2.61 10.50
C PRO A 200 -13.78 -1.59 9.99
N THR A 201 -13.94 -1.09 8.77
CA THR A 201 -13.06 -0.10 8.12
C THR A 201 -13.62 1.32 8.23
N PRO A 202 -12.79 2.38 8.08
CA PRO A 202 -13.28 3.76 8.07
C PRO A 202 -14.33 4.01 6.98
N LEU A 203 -14.11 3.46 5.79
CA LEU A 203 -15.01 3.47 4.66
C LEU A 203 -15.27 2.03 4.19
N ASP A 204 -16.55 1.73 3.96
CA ASP A 204 -16.98 0.49 3.33
C ASP A 204 -16.79 0.60 1.81
N ILE A 205 -15.73 -0.02 1.28
CA ILE A 205 -15.40 -0.05 -0.16
C ILE A 205 -15.07 -1.50 -0.51
N ALA A 206 -15.80 -2.06 -1.46
CA ALA A 206 -15.59 -3.43 -1.90
C ALA A 206 -14.19 -3.60 -2.49
N PHE A 207 -13.64 -4.80 -2.34
CA PHE A 207 -12.25 -5.09 -2.68
C PHE A 207 -11.88 -4.69 -4.11
N HIS A 208 -12.75 -4.96 -5.08
CA HIS A 208 -12.49 -4.72 -6.50
C HIS A 208 -12.56 -3.24 -6.91
N HIS A 209 -13.18 -2.36 -6.11
CA HIS A 209 -13.22 -0.92 -6.37
C HIS A 209 -12.19 -0.11 -5.57
N ARG A 210 -11.33 -0.77 -4.77
CA ARG A 210 -10.37 -0.08 -3.88
C ARG A 210 -9.36 0.77 -4.65
N GLU A 211 -8.84 0.25 -5.76
CA GLU A 211 -7.93 0.99 -6.64
C GLU A 211 -8.65 2.13 -7.36
N THR A 212 -9.83 1.87 -7.92
CA THR A 212 -10.68 2.89 -8.55
C THR A 212 -10.96 4.04 -7.58
N PHE A 213 -11.26 3.74 -6.31
CA PHE A 213 -11.44 4.73 -5.26
C PHE A 213 -10.16 5.55 -5.01
N ALA A 214 -9.01 4.89 -4.84
CA ALA A 214 -7.74 5.55 -4.56
C ALA A 214 -7.28 6.46 -5.71
N TYR A 215 -7.32 5.97 -6.96
CA TYR A 215 -7.01 6.78 -8.15
C TYR A 215 -7.99 7.93 -8.35
N ALA A 216 -9.28 7.75 -8.04
CA ALA A 216 -10.26 8.84 -8.13
C ALA A 216 -9.97 9.92 -7.08
N CYS A 217 -9.61 9.53 -5.85
CA CYS A 217 -9.17 10.46 -4.80
C CYS A 217 -7.89 11.21 -5.20
N GLU A 218 -6.92 10.52 -5.78
CA GLU A 218 -5.66 11.08 -6.28
C GLU A 218 -5.89 12.16 -7.36
N ALA A 219 -6.56 11.79 -8.45
CA ALA A 219 -6.81 12.72 -9.55
C ALA A 219 -7.69 13.91 -9.11
N TYR A 220 -8.72 13.65 -8.30
CA TYR A 220 -9.58 14.71 -7.78
C TYR A 220 -8.83 15.67 -6.84
N SER A 221 -7.91 15.17 -6.01
CA SER A 221 -7.01 15.99 -5.20
C SER A 221 -6.23 16.99 -6.05
N ARG A 222 -5.61 16.48 -7.12
CA ARG A 222 -4.78 17.30 -8.03
C ARG A 222 -5.60 18.32 -8.80
N ILE A 223 -6.78 17.93 -9.29
CA ILE A 223 -7.71 18.86 -9.92
C ILE A 223 -8.07 19.98 -8.93
N LEU A 224 -8.45 19.66 -7.69
CA LEU A 224 -8.79 20.68 -6.69
C LEU A 224 -7.60 21.57 -6.31
N ALA A 225 -6.40 21.02 -6.20
CA ALA A 225 -5.22 21.78 -5.80
C ALA A 225 -4.74 22.78 -6.86
N THR A 226 -5.09 22.56 -8.14
CA THR A 226 -4.60 23.35 -9.28
C THR A 226 -5.66 24.28 -9.89
N THR A 227 -6.87 24.32 -9.33
CA THR A 227 -8.02 25.04 -9.89
C THR A 227 -8.77 25.83 -8.84
N HIS A 228 -9.47 26.90 -9.25
CA HIS A 228 -10.11 27.84 -8.33
C HIS A 228 -11.64 27.87 -8.46
N ASP A 229 -12.19 27.41 -9.59
CA ASP A 229 -13.61 27.48 -9.91
C ASP A 229 -14.09 26.23 -10.69
N GLY A 230 -15.39 26.17 -10.98
CA GLY A 230 -15.98 25.00 -11.65
C GLY A 230 -15.52 24.81 -13.10
N GLU A 231 -15.27 25.91 -13.83
CA GLU A 231 -14.86 25.87 -15.24
C GLU A 231 -13.43 25.33 -15.37
N SER A 232 -12.51 25.87 -14.55
CA SER A 232 -11.13 25.40 -14.47
C SER A 232 -11.02 23.94 -14.02
N ARG A 233 -11.90 23.48 -13.11
CA ARG A 233 -11.98 22.05 -12.75
C ARG A 233 -12.42 21.17 -13.91
N GLN A 234 -13.43 21.60 -14.68
CA GLN A 234 -13.87 20.85 -15.85
C GLN A 234 -12.77 20.81 -16.92
N ALA A 235 -12.06 21.92 -17.17
CA ALA A 235 -10.94 21.96 -18.10
C ALA A 235 -9.77 21.05 -17.64
N ALA A 236 -9.47 21.00 -16.34
CA ALA A 236 -8.49 20.06 -15.79
C ALA A 236 -8.90 18.60 -15.98
N LEU A 237 -10.18 18.28 -15.77
CA LEU A 237 -10.73 16.95 -16.04
C LEU A 237 -10.61 16.54 -17.52
N GLU A 238 -10.93 17.45 -18.45
CA GLU A 238 -10.77 17.13 -19.88
C GLU A 238 -9.32 16.88 -20.26
N ARG A 239 -8.36 17.63 -19.68
CA ARG A 239 -6.93 17.34 -19.85
C ARG A 239 -6.56 15.95 -19.31
N HIS A 240 -7.07 15.58 -18.14
CA HIS A 240 -6.82 14.27 -17.52
C HIS A 240 -7.36 13.11 -18.37
N LYS A 241 -8.54 13.28 -19.00
CA LYS A 241 -9.09 12.26 -19.91
C LYS A 241 -8.22 12.00 -21.14
N THR A 242 -7.40 12.98 -21.52
CA THR A 242 -6.51 12.90 -22.69
C THR A 242 -5.07 12.54 -22.32
N SER A 243 -4.73 12.48 -21.02
CA SER A 243 -3.43 12.02 -20.55
C SER A 243 -3.41 10.50 -20.37
N GLU A 244 -2.27 9.98 -19.93
CA GLU A 244 -2.15 8.58 -19.52
C GLU A 244 -3.08 8.31 -18.33
N LEU A 245 -3.95 7.29 -18.48
CA LEU A 245 -4.88 6.85 -17.44
C LEU A 245 -4.17 5.89 -16.48
N PRO A 246 -4.74 5.62 -15.29
CA PRO A 246 -4.14 4.71 -14.33
C PRO A 246 -3.65 3.40 -14.96
N PRO A 247 -2.36 3.03 -14.82
CA PRO A 247 -1.79 1.86 -15.48
C PRO A 247 -2.17 0.53 -14.79
N ASP A 248 -3.09 0.56 -13.83
CA ASP A 248 -3.51 -0.58 -13.03
C ASP A 248 -4.70 -1.30 -13.67
N GLU A 249 -4.49 -2.56 -14.08
CA GLU A 249 -5.51 -3.42 -14.71
C GLU A 249 -6.74 -3.67 -13.82
N ARG A 250 -6.64 -3.41 -12.51
CA ARG A 250 -7.78 -3.50 -11.58
C ARG A 250 -8.75 -2.34 -11.70
N VAL A 251 -8.39 -1.28 -12.44
CA VAL A 251 -9.21 -0.08 -12.62
C VAL A 251 -9.96 -0.15 -13.95
N ASP A 252 -11.29 -0.20 -13.88
CA ASP A 252 -12.11 0.08 -15.06
C ASP A 252 -12.05 1.59 -15.38
N HIS A 253 -11.41 1.94 -16.50
CA HIS A 253 -11.21 3.34 -16.89
C HIS A 253 -12.52 4.07 -17.19
N GLY A 254 -13.55 3.38 -17.68
CA GLY A 254 -14.85 3.98 -17.95
C GLY A 254 -15.57 4.34 -16.65
N GLU A 255 -15.58 3.41 -15.70
CA GLU A 255 -16.12 3.60 -14.36
C GLU A 255 -15.38 4.74 -13.64
N TYR A 256 -14.06 4.69 -13.64
CA TYR A 256 -13.17 5.68 -13.06
C TYR A 256 -13.47 7.10 -13.57
N LEU A 257 -13.53 7.28 -14.90
CA LEU A 257 -13.79 8.59 -15.50
C LEU A 257 -15.22 9.08 -15.27
N ALA A 258 -16.20 8.18 -15.20
CA ALA A 258 -17.58 8.54 -14.86
C ALA A 258 -17.67 9.08 -13.42
N ILE A 259 -17.06 8.37 -12.47
CA ILE A 259 -17.01 8.78 -11.05
C ILE A 259 -16.31 10.13 -10.91
N LEU A 260 -15.15 10.31 -11.57
CA LEU A 260 -14.39 11.55 -11.49
C LEU A 260 -15.16 12.73 -12.12
N THR A 261 -15.90 12.49 -13.21
CA THR A 261 -16.76 13.49 -13.86
C THR A 261 -17.89 13.95 -12.93
N GLU A 262 -18.56 13.03 -12.24
CA GLU A 262 -19.58 13.39 -11.25
C GLU A 262 -18.95 14.17 -10.09
N ALA A 263 -17.78 13.75 -9.62
CA ALA A 263 -17.09 14.37 -8.48
C ALA A 263 -16.70 15.83 -8.75
N VAL A 264 -16.18 16.13 -9.94
CA VAL A 264 -15.79 17.48 -10.38
C VAL A 264 -16.96 18.46 -10.38
N ARG A 265 -18.16 17.97 -10.73
CA ARG A 265 -19.39 18.79 -10.79
C ARG A 265 -20.08 18.94 -9.43
N ALA A 266 -19.80 18.03 -8.49
CA ALA A 266 -20.44 18.00 -7.19
C ALA A 266 -19.90 19.08 -6.24
N ARG A 267 -20.77 19.58 -5.36
CA ARG A 267 -20.33 20.44 -4.23
C ARG A 267 -19.38 19.70 -3.27
N ASN A 268 -19.56 18.39 -3.11
CA ASN A 268 -18.68 17.52 -2.34
C ASN A 268 -18.26 16.32 -3.20
N GLY A 269 -17.26 16.51 -4.05
CA GLY A 269 -16.74 15.46 -4.92
C GLY A 269 -16.16 14.25 -4.17
N TRP A 270 -15.57 14.44 -2.98
CA TRP A 270 -15.05 13.33 -2.18
C TRP A 270 -16.13 12.31 -1.79
N ARG A 271 -17.28 12.81 -1.33
CA ARG A 271 -18.43 11.95 -1.02
C ARG A 271 -19.04 11.35 -2.29
N CYS A 272 -19.01 12.08 -3.40
CA CYS A 272 -19.45 11.59 -4.71
C CYS A 272 -18.59 10.39 -5.16
N ILE A 273 -17.26 10.47 -5.02
CA ILE A 273 -16.33 9.37 -5.33
C ILE A 273 -16.70 8.12 -4.51
N THR A 274 -16.84 8.28 -3.20
CA THR A 274 -17.21 7.18 -2.28
C THR A 274 -18.56 6.54 -2.65
N ASN A 275 -19.54 7.37 -3.02
CA ASN A 275 -20.86 6.88 -3.43
C ASN A 275 -20.86 6.30 -4.84
N GLY A 276 -19.97 6.75 -5.73
CA GLY A 276 -19.82 6.25 -7.09
C GLY A 276 -19.39 4.80 -7.08
N VAL A 277 -18.27 4.50 -6.41
CA VAL A 277 -17.76 3.12 -6.28
C VAL A 277 -18.78 2.18 -5.60
N ARG A 278 -19.52 2.67 -4.60
CA ARG A 278 -20.56 1.86 -3.92
C ARG A 278 -21.81 1.60 -4.75
N ARG A 279 -22.13 2.46 -5.73
CA ARG A 279 -23.30 2.27 -6.60
C ARG A 279 -23.04 1.13 -7.59
N ASN A 280 -21.83 1.08 -8.13
CA ASN A 280 -21.42 0.09 -9.12
C ASN A 280 -21.23 -1.32 -8.53
N ASP A 281 -20.99 -1.42 -7.21
CA ASP A 281 -21.10 -2.66 -6.43
C ASP A 281 -22.50 -3.30 -6.48
N GLY A 282 -23.56 -2.49 -6.65
CA GLY A 282 -24.95 -2.98 -6.68
C GLY A 282 -25.37 -3.56 -8.03
N ASP A 283 -24.86 -3.00 -9.12
CA ASP A 283 -25.21 -3.41 -10.49
C ASP A 283 -24.51 -4.71 -10.89
N SER A 284 -23.32 -4.99 -10.32
CA SER A 284 -22.59 -6.24 -10.51
C SER A 284 -23.26 -7.47 -9.86
N ILE A 285 -24.26 -7.29 -8.98
CA ILE A 285 -25.07 -8.38 -8.41
C ILE A 285 -26.23 -8.79 -9.34
N SER A 286 -26.57 -7.99 -10.36
CA SER A 286 -27.63 -8.31 -11.33
C SER A 286 -27.13 -9.15 -12.54
N GLY A 287 -25.82 -9.25 -12.74
CA GLY A 287 -25.19 -10.08 -13.76
C GLY A 287 -24.90 -11.48 -13.24
N THR A 288 -25.69 -12.47 -13.69
CA THR A 288 -25.53 -13.87 -13.29
C THR A 288 -24.19 -14.43 -13.79
N THR A 289 -23.15 -14.37 -12.97
CA THR A 289 -21.96 -15.21 -13.17
C THR A 289 -21.56 -15.88 -11.86
N ARG A 290 -22.00 -17.13 -11.75
CA ARG A 290 -21.62 -18.10 -10.73
C ARG A 290 -20.10 -18.32 -10.79
N TRP A 291 -19.34 -17.71 -9.88
CA TRP A 291 -17.96 -18.09 -9.62
C TRP A 291 -17.74 -18.53 -8.17
N SER A 292 -16.87 -19.52 -8.09
CA SER A 292 -16.68 -20.54 -7.07
C SER A 292 -16.29 -20.03 -5.69
N ARG A 293 -16.78 -20.75 -4.67
CA ARG A 293 -16.26 -20.71 -3.30
C ARG A 293 -14.83 -21.27 -3.27
N GLU A 294 -13.84 -20.41 -3.23
CA GLU A 294 -12.44 -20.66 -2.84
C GLU A 294 -11.84 -19.25 -2.66
N ALA A 295 -11.29 -18.78 -1.55
CA ALA A 295 -10.68 -19.42 -0.40
C ALA A 295 -11.04 -18.65 0.89
N ARG A 296 -11.52 -19.36 1.91
CA ARG A 296 -11.41 -18.91 3.30
C ARG A 296 -10.10 -19.49 3.86
N PRO A 297 -9.26 -18.70 4.55
CA PRO A 297 -8.17 -19.26 5.32
C PRO A 297 -8.74 -20.18 6.42
N PRO A 298 -8.13 -21.35 6.71
CA PRO A 298 -8.66 -22.26 7.70
C PRO A 298 -8.54 -21.65 9.10
N ALA A 299 -9.69 -21.43 9.74
CA ALA A 299 -9.75 -21.11 11.15
C ALA A 299 -9.18 -22.31 11.95
N ALA A 300 -8.20 -22.02 12.82
CA ALA A 300 -7.67 -22.96 13.79
C ALA A 300 -8.81 -23.55 14.62
N ARG A 301 -9.10 -24.84 14.44
CA ARG A 301 -9.99 -25.59 15.33
C ARG A 301 -9.16 -26.23 16.44
N ASP A 302 -9.30 -25.63 17.61
CA ASP A 302 -9.02 -26.20 18.90
C ASP A 302 -9.65 -27.61 19.02
N ARG A 303 -8.82 -28.64 19.19
CA ARG A 303 -9.24 -30.02 19.47
C ARG A 303 -8.56 -30.48 20.77
N ARG A 304 -9.12 -30.02 21.89
CA ARG A 304 -9.22 -30.88 23.09
C ARG A 304 -10.49 -31.73 22.97
N GLN A 305 -10.42 -32.92 23.57
CA GLN A 305 -11.44 -33.99 23.63
C GLN A 305 -11.55 -34.92 22.42
N ARG A 306 -10.77 -36.01 22.46
CA ARG A 306 -11.28 -37.38 22.65
C ARG A 306 -10.10 -38.35 22.80
N LEU A 307 -9.67 -38.52 24.04
CA LEU A 307 -9.24 -39.83 24.53
C LEU A 307 -10.53 -40.63 24.71
N GLU A 308 -10.70 -41.72 23.97
CA GLU A 308 -11.32 -42.98 24.43
C GLU A 308 -11.54 -43.92 23.23
N LEU A 309 -11.09 -45.16 23.43
CA LEU A 309 -11.39 -46.40 22.73
C LEU A 309 -10.47 -46.84 21.57
N ARG A 310 -9.54 -47.70 22.02
CA ARG A 310 -8.82 -48.81 21.36
C ARG A 310 -7.50 -48.46 20.67
#